data_AF-A0A453GX42-F1
#
_entry.id   AF-A0A453GX42-F1
#
_cell.length_a   1.000
_cell.length_b   1.000
_cell.length_c   1.000
_cell.angle_alpha   90.00
_cell.angle_beta   90.00
_cell.angle_gamma   90.00
#
_symmetry.space_group_name_H-M   'P 1'
#
loop_
_entity.id
_entity.type
_entity.pdbx_description
1 polymer ?
#
loop_
_entity_poly.entity_id
_entity_poly.type
_entity_poly.pdbx_seq_one_letter_code
_entity_poly.pdbx_strand_id
1 'polypeptide(L)'
;GFCSEVRPRPAPIKPPGTRPQAAAAITPPRVVPSAPPEIRPAAREEAAAETMAAVKRAYLAVYNWAVFFGWAQVLYFAVDALLRSGHEGVYAAVERPLQLAQTAAVLEILHGLVGLVRSPVSATLPQIGSRLFVTWGILWSFPETRTHILVSSLVISWSITEIIRYSFFGTKELFGSAPSSLLWLRYSSFLVMYPTGISSEVGLIYIALQFIKASEKYCIRMPNKWNYSFDYFYASILVLLVYVPGSPHMYTYMLGQRKKALAKSK
;
A
#
# COMPACT_ATOMS: atom_id res chain seq x y z
N GLY A 1 -28.95 118.68 -58.26
CA GLY A 1 -27.48 118.66 -58.35
C GLY A 1 -26.89 118.41 -56.99
N PHE A 2 -25.93 117.49 -56.92
CA PHE A 2 -24.85 117.37 -55.92
C PHE A 2 -25.17 117.06 -54.43
N CYS A 3 -24.88 115.79 -54.09
CA CYS A 3 -24.08 115.30 -52.96
C CYS A 3 -23.95 116.12 -51.65
N SER A 4 -24.33 115.49 -50.53
CA SER A 4 -23.58 115.58 -49.26
C SER A 4 -23.79 114.32 -48.41
N GLU A 5 -22.86 113.39 -48.59
CA GLU A 5 -22.14 112.58 -47.60
C GLU A 5 -22.60 112.57 -46.12
N VAL A 6 -23.06 111.40 -45.63
CA VAL A 6 -22.89 110.99 -44.22
C VAL A 6 -22.56 109.49 -44.17
N ARG A 7 -21.38 109.17 -43.63
CA ARG A 7 -20.81 107.82 -43.50
C ARG A 7 -21.67 106.88 -42.61
N PRO A 8 -21.73 105.58 -42.93
CA PRO A 8 -22.46 104.58 -42.15
C PRO A 8 -21.71 104.13 -40.89
N ARG A 9 -22.46 103.85 -39.81
CA ARG A 9 -21.96 103.22 -38.57
C ARG A 9 -21.58 101.74 -38.83
N PRO A 10 -20.52 101.21 -38.19
CA PRO A 10 -20.09 99.84 -38.40
C PRO A 10 -21.10 98.82 -37.82
N ALA A 11 -21.37 97.79 -38.61
CA ALA A 11 -22.21 96.64 -38.26
C ALA A 11 -21.49 95.69 -37.28
N PRO A 12 -22.23 94.94 -36.44
CA PRO A 12 -21.66 94.13 -35.38
C PRO A 12 -20.94 92.89 -35.89
N ILE A 13 -19.89 92.54 -35.15
CA ILE A 13 -18.95 91.43 -35.34
C ILE A 13 -19.71 90.09 -35.33
N LYS A 14 -19.55 89.30 -36.40
CA LYS A 14 -20.09 87.94 -36.51
C LYS A 14 -19.07 86.93 -35.94
N PRO A 15 -19.43 86.07 -34.98
CA PRO A 15 -18.50 85.12 -34.39
C PRO A 15 -18.19 83.93 -35.32
N PRO A 16 -17.03 83.26 -35.14
CA PRO A 16 -16.57 82.18 -36.01
C PRO A 16 -17.11 80.82 -35.57
N GLY A 17 -17.33 79.91 -36.54
CA GLY A 17 -17.24 78.48 -36.27
C GLY A 17 -18.36 77.61 -36.86
N THR A 18 -18.08 76.98 -38.00
CA THR A 18 -18.72 75.73 -38.40
C THR A 18 -17.63 74.75 -38.85
N ARG A 19 -17.18 73.90 -37.92
CA ARG A 19 -16.64 72.57 -38.24
C ARG A 19 -17.81 71.58 -38.17
N PRO A 20 -17.94 70.63 -39.10
CA PRO A 20 -18.95 69.59 -39.00
C PRO A 20 -18.61 68.66 -37.81
N GLN A 21 -19.48 68.62 -36.81
CA GLN A 21 -19.45 67.55 -35.80
C GLN A 21 -20.06 66.30 -36.43
N ALA A 22 -19.25 65.27 -36.61
CA ALA A 22 -19.73 63.93 -36.90
C ALA A 22 -20.63 63.49 -35.74
N ALA A 23 -21.89 63.18 -36.03
CA ALA A 23 -22.81 62.57 -35.08
C ALA A 23 -22.27 61.17 -34.71
N ALA A 24 -21.58 61.06 -33.58
CA ALA A 24 -21.25 59.78 -32.98
C ALA A 24 -22.55 59.19 -32.42
N ALA A 25 -23.06 58.16 -33.09
CA ALA A 25 -24.17 57.36 -32.58
C ALA A 25 -23.79 56.81 -31.20
N ILE A 26 -24.55 57.20 -30.16
CA ILE A 26 -24.41 56.63 -28.82
C ILE A 26 -25.05 55.24 -28.87
N THR A 27 -24.25 54.22 -29.13
CA THR A 27 -24.65 52.83 -28.95
C THR A 27 -24.81 52.59 -27.44
N PRO A 28 -25.94 52.04 -26.94
CA PRO A 28 -26.07 51.72 -25.52
C PRO A 28 -24.95 50.74 -25.10
N PRO A 29 -24.46 50.81 -23.85
CA PRO A 29 -23.41 49.92 -23.39
C PRO A 29 -23.90 48.47 -23.53
N ARG A 30 -23.18 47.69 -24.33
CA ARG A 30 -23.40 46.25 -24.47
C ARG A 30 -23.26 45.64 -23.07
N VAL A 31 -24.36 45.20 -22.47
CA VAL A 31 -24.31 44.36 -21.27
C VAL A 31 -23.59 43.07 -21.70
N VAL A 32 -22.29 43.00 -21.40
CA VAL A 32 -21.54 41.75 -21.56
C VAL A 32 -22.09 40.82 -20.49
N PRO A 33 -22.71 39.68 -20.85
CA PRO A 33 -23.07 38.69 -19.84
C PRO A 33 -21.78 38.29 -19.13
N SER A 34 -21.73 38.47 -17.81
CA SER A 34 -20.62 38.03 -16.98
C SER A 34 -20.34 36.57 -17.30
N ALA A 35 -19.12 36.26 -17.74
CA ALA A 35 -18.70 34.89 -18.01
C ALA A 35 -19.06 34.01 -16.80
N PRO A 36 -19.55 32.77 -17.00
CA PRO A 36 -19.75 31.85 -15.88
C PRO A 36 -18.47 31.81 -15.05
N PRO A 37 -18.55 31.74 -13.71
CA PRO A 37 -17.36 31.77 -12.87
C PRO A 37 -16.42 30.66 -13.35
N GLU A 38 -15.30 31.06 -13.93
CA GLU A 38 -14.27 30.15 -14.43
C GLU A 38 -13.76 29.42 -13.19
N ILE A 39 -14.19 28.16 -13.02
CA ILE A 39 -13.73 27.32 -11.90
C ILE A 39 -12.22 27.27 -12.05
N ARG A 40 -11.52 28.00 -11.16
CA ARG A 40 -10.07 28.20 -11.22
C ARG A 40 -9.41 26.83 -11.42
N PRO A 41 -8.41 26.70 -12.32
CA PRO A 41 -7.76 25.41 -12.58
C PRO A 41 -7.27 24.73 -11.30
N ALA A 42 -6.88 25.50 -10.29
CA ALA A 42 -6.54 25.03 -8.94
C ALA A 42 -7.70 24.27 -8.24
N ALA A 43 -8.95 24.74 -8.33
CA ALA A 43 -10.09 24.07 -7.72
C ALA A 43 -10.44 22.74 -8.42
N ARG A 44 -10.18 22.64 -9.74
CA ARG A 44 -10.31 21.37 -10.49
C ARG A 44 -9.20 20.40 -10.11
N GLU A 45 -7.99 20.89 -9.91
CA GLU A 45 -6.84 20.11 -9.48
C GLU A 45 -7.02 19.59 -8.04
N GLU A 46 -7.52 20.43 -7.13
CA GLU A 46 -7.89 20.05 -5.76
C GLU A 46 -9.01 19.00 -5.75
N ALA A 47 -10.09 19.23 -6.51
CA ALA A 47 -11.19 18.26 -6.60
C ALA A 47 -10.74 16.92 -7.24
N ALA A 48 -9.87 16.95 -8.25
CA ALA A 48 -9.30 15.76 -8.85
C ALA A 48 -8.38 15.02 -7.86
N ALA A 49 -7.57 15.74 -7.08
CA ALA A 49 -6.71 15.17 -6.04
C ALA A 49 -7.54 14.54 -4.91
N GLU A 50 -8.62 15.19 -4.46
CA GLU A 50 -9.55 14.64 -3.47
C GLU A 50 -10.26 13.39 -3.99
N THR A 51 -10.72 13.41 -5.24
CA THR A 51 -11.36 12.25 -5.88
C THR A 51 -10.38 11.08 -5.98
N MET A 52 -9.15 11.34 -6.43
CA MET A 52 -8.11 10.32 -6.53
C MET A 52 -7.70 9.78 -5.16
N ALA A 53 -7.66 10.63 -4.13
CA ALA A 53 -7.47 10.20 -2.75
C ALA A 53 -8.63 9.31 -2.29
N ALA A 54 -9.89 9.68 -2.53
CA ALA A 54 -11.05 8.88 -2.15
C ALA A 54 -11.07 7.49 -2.83
N VAL A 55 -10.79 7.44 -4.14
CA VAL A 55 -10.68 6.18 -4.91
C VAL A 55 -9.57 5.30 -4.34
N LYS A 56 -8.41 5.89 -4.05
CA LYS A 56 -7.28 5.19 -3.44
C LYS A 56 -7.65 4.60 -2.07
N ARG A 57 -8.34 5.37 -1.22
CA ARG A 57 -8.81 4.90 0.09
C ARG A 57 -9.79 3.74 -0.05
N ALA A 58 -10.78 3.88 -0.94
CA ALA A 58 -11.77 2.83 -1.20
C ALA A 58 -11.12 1.54 -1.72
N TYR A 59 -10.19 1.65 -2.67
CA TYR A 59 -9.42 0.51 -3.18
C TYR A 59 -8.65 -0.21 -2.07
N LEU A 60 -7.91 0.55 -1.24
CA LEU A 60 -7.14 -0.02 -0.14
C LEU A 60 -8.05 -0.64 0.92
N ALA A 61 -9.22 -0.05 1.20
CA ALA A 61 -10.19 -0.60 2.13
C ALA A 61 -10.71 -1.96 1.63
N VAL A 62 -11.17 -2.03 0.37
CA VAL A 62 -11.66 -3.27 -0.25
C VAL A 62 -10.57 -4.34 -0.27
N TYR A 63 -9.35 -3.95 -0.65
CA TYR A 63 -8.21 -4.86 -0.66
C TYR A 63 -7.91 -5.42 0.74
N ASN A 64 -7.80 -4.56 1.76
CA ASN A 64 -7.52 -4.98 3.13
C ASN A 64 -8.59 -5.93 3.67
N TRP A 65 -9.87 -5.67 3.37
CA TRP A 65 -10.98 -6.56 3.77
C TRP A 65 -10.96 -7.89 3.00
N ALA A 66 -10.70 -7.87 1.70
CA ALA A 66 -10.60 -9.09 0.90
C ALA A 66 -9.48 -10.00 1.42
N VAL A 67 -8.32 -9.43 1.73
CA VAL A 67 -7.19 -10.20 2.26
C VAL A 67 -7.44 -10.64 3.71
N PHE A 68 -8.14 -9.84 4.53
CA PHE A 68 -8.62 -10.25 5.85
C PHE A 68 -9.48 -11.52 5.77
N PHE A 69 -10.48 -11.56 4.88
CA PHE A 69 -11.32 -12.74 4.69
C PHE A 69 -10.52 -13.93 4.16
N GLY A 70 -9.55 -13.69 3.27
CA GLY A 70 -8.63 -14.72 2.81
C GLY A 70 -7.88 -15.40 3.96
N TRP A 71 -7.27 -14.63 4.86
CA TRP A 71 -6.57 -15.19 6.01
C TRP A 71 -7.50 -15.81 7.06
N ALA A 72 -8.70 -15.26 7.25
CA ALA A 72 -9.72 -15.88 8.10
C ALA A 72 -10.13 -17.26 7.57
N GLN A 73 -10.27 -17.40 6.25
CA GLN A 73 -10.54 -18.68 5.60
C GLN A 73 -9.37 -19.67 5.78
N VAL A 74 -8.12 -19.21 5.63
CA VAL A 74 -6.92 -20.04 5.91
C VAL A 74 -6.96 -20.56 7.36
N LEU A 75 -7.24 -19.69 8.33
CA LEU A 75 -7.32 -20.09 9.73
C LEU A 75 -8.45 -21.10 9.97
N TYR A 76 -9.62 -20.86 9.39
CA TYR A 76 -10.77 -21.76 9.52
C TYR A 76 -10.44 -23.16 9.01
N PHE A 77 -9.89 -23.27 7.79
CA PHE A 77 -9.49 -24.57 7.24
C PHE A 77 -8.33 -25.20 8.01
N ALA A 78 -7.38 -24.41 8.52
CA ALA A 78 -6.30 -24.93 9.35
C ALA A 78 -6.82 -25.61 10.62
N VAL A 79 -7.74 -24.93 11.32
CA VAL A 79 -8.33 -25.43 12.57
C VAL A 79 -9.27 -26.60 12.32
N ASP A 80 -10.13 -26.52 11.30
CA ASP A 80 -11.04 -27.63 10.96
C ASP A 80 -10.27 -28.89 10.55
N ALA A 81 -9.23 -28.75 9.73
CA ALA A 81 -8.36 -29.88 9.35
C ALA A 81 -7.59 -30.44 10.55
N LEU A 82 -7.11 -29.58 11.46
CA LEU A 82 -6.42 -30.01 12.68
C LEU A 82 -7.33 -30.81 13.61
N LEU A 83 -8.61 -30.42 13.71
CA LEU A 83 -9.61 -31.11 14.54
C LEU A 83 -10.09 -32.43 13.91
N ARG A 84 -10.19 -32.51 12.58
CA ARG A 84 -10.71 -33.71 11.89
C ARG A 84 -9.64 -34.75 11.57
N SER A 85 -8.50 -34.29 11.08
CA SER A 85 -7.48 -35.13 10.45
C SER A 85 -6.10 -35.00 11.12
N GLY A 86 -6.00 -34.21 12.20
CA GLY A 86 -4.73 -33.94 12.87
C GLY A 86 -3.79 -33.05 12.06
N HIS A 87 -2.53 -32.95 12.50
CA HIS A 87 -1.55 -32.05 11.90
C HIS A 87 -1.15 -32.40 10.46
N GLU A 88 -1.30 -33.67 10.06
CA GLU A 88 -0.90 -34.15 8.73
C GLU A 88 -1.79 -33.64 7.60
N GLY A 89 -3.08 -33.44 7.89
CA GLY A 89 -4.08 -32.96 6.91
C GLY A 89 -4.14 -31.44 6.77
N VAL A 90 -3.51 -30.69 7.68
CA VAL A 90 -3.62 -29.22 7.74
C VAL A 90 -3.10 -28.58 6.46
N TYR A 91 -1.92 -28.97 6.00
CA TYR A 91 -1.34 -28.35 4.81
C TYR A 91 -2.18 -28.61 3.55
N ALA A 92 -2.71 -29.83 3.39
CA ALA A 92 -3.52 -30.18 2.23
C ALA A 92 -4.81 -29.34 2.14
N ALA A 93 -5.41 -29.01 3.29
CA ALA A 93 -6.60 -28.16 3.34
C ALA A 93 -6.28 -26.67 3.07
N VAL A 94 -5.12 -26.19 3.52
CA VAL A 94 -4.76 -24.76 3.47
C VAL A 94 -3.86 -24.37 2.32
N GLU A 95 -3.33 -25.32 1.53
CA GLU A 95 -2.35 -25.05 0.47
C GLU A 95 -2.78 -23.94 -0.49
N ARG A 96 -3.95 -24.09 -1.13
CA ARG A 96 -4.48 -23.11 -2.08
C ARG A 96 -4.75 -21.74 -1.43
N PRO A 97 -5.52 -21.64 -0.34
CA PRO A 97 -5.81 -20.35 0.26
C PRO A 97 -4.55 -19.69 0.86
N LEU A 98 -3.59 -20.47 1.38
CA LEU A 98 -2.30 -19.97 1.88
C LEU A 98 -1.48 -19.37 0.74
N GLN A 99 -1.36 -20.06 -0.39
CA GLN A 99 -0.61 -19.54 -1.55
C GLN A 99 -1.23 -18.25 -2.10
N LEU A 100 -2.56 -18.20 -2.22
CA LEU A 100 -3.26 -17.00 -2.65
C LEU A 100 -3.06 -15.84 -1.67
N ALA A 101 -3.17 -16.09 -0.37
CA ALA A 101 -2.99 -15.08 0.66
C ALA A 101 -1.54 -14.55 0.71
N GLN A 102 -0.54 -15.42 0.53
CA GLN A 102 0.87 -15.03 0.48
C GLN A 102 1.21 -14.26 -0.80
N THR A 103 0.69 -14.68 -1.95
CA THR A 103 0.87 -13.93 -3.20
C THR A 103 0.18 -12.57 -3.14
N ALA A 104 -0.95 -12.47 -2.46
CA ALA A 104 -1.59 -11.18 -2.21
C ALA A 104 -0.65 -10.22 -1.46
N ALA A 105 0.17 -10.70 -0.51
CA ALA A 105 1.15 -9.86 0.20
C ALA A 105 2.22 -9.24 -0.72
N VAL A 106 2.50 -9.84 -1.88
CA VAL A 106 3.39 -9.24 -2.90
C VAL A 106 2.77 -7.95 -3.47
N LEU A 107 1.45 -7.92 -3.65
CA LEU A 107 0.76 -6.72 -4.11
C LEU A 107 0.93 -5.56 -3.12
N GLU A 108 1.08 -5.82 -1.82
CA GLU A 108 1.37 -4.76 -0.84
C GLU A 108 2.74 -4.13 -1.05
N ILE A 109 3.75 -4.93 -1.41
CA ILE A 109 5.08 -4.41 -1.74
C ILE A 109 4.96 -3.51 -2.97
N LEU A 110 4.19 -3.93 -3.98
CA LEU A 110 3.93 -3.12 -5.16
C LEU A 110 3.19 -1.83 -4.79
N HIS A 111 2.20 -1.87 -3.88
CA HIS A 111 1.54 -0.67 -3.38
C HIS A 111 2.51 0.26 -2.64
N GLY A 112 3.46 -0.28 -1.89
CA GLY A 112 4.53 0.49 -1.24
C GLY A 112 5.49 1.12 -2.27
N LEU A 113 5.91 0.36 -3.27
CA LEU A 113 6.83 0.79 -4.33
C LEU A 113 6.23 1.86 -5.25
N VAL A 114 4.95 1.73 -5.59
CA VAL A 114 4.22 2.70 -6.43
C VAL A 114 3.85 3.97 -5.64
N GLY A 115 4.16 4.04 -4.33
CA GLY A 115 3.80 5.17 -3.47
C GLY A 115 2.30 5.22 -3.13
N LEU A 116 1.58 4.13 -3.39
CA LEU A 116 0.20 3.92 -2.97
C LEU A 116 0.11 3.89 -1.44
N VAL A 117 1.12 3.38 -0.73
CA VAL A 117 1.17 3.44 0.74
C VAL A 117 2.55 3.93 1.18
N ARG A 118 2.61 4.80 2.20
CA ARG A 118 3.86 5.11 2.91
C ARG A 118 4.29 3.89 3.73
N SER A 119 4.94 2.93 3.09
CA SER A 119 5.53 1.78 3.76
C SER A 119 7.05 1.80 3.57
N PRO A 120 7.86 1.61 4.63
CA PRO A 120 9.31 1.46 4.51
C PRO A 120 9.60 0.12 3.82
N VAL A 121 9.70 0.15 2.49
CA VAL A 121 9.85 -1.04 1.63
C VAL A 121 11.04 -1.91 2.04
N SER A 122 12.12 -1.29 2.54
CA SER A 122 13.31 -1.99 3.05
C SER A 122 13.06 -2.89 4.25
N ALA A 123 12.03 -2.61 5.06
CA ALA A 123 11.65 -3.44 6.21
C ALA A 123 10.61 -4.51 5.85
N THR A 124 9.74 -4.24 4.87
CA THR A 124 8.70 -5.19 4.44
C THR A 124 9.23 -6.27 3.52
N LEU A 125 10.26 -5.96 2.72
CA LEU A 125 10.87 -6.91 1.79
C LEU A 125 11.44 -8.16 2.49
N PRO A 126 12.27 -8.05 3.55
CA PRO A 126 12.76 -9.24 4.25
C PRO A 126 11.65 -10.04 4.95
N GLN A 127 10.64 -9.35 5.49
CA GLN A 127 9.53 -10.01 6.20
C GLN A 127 8.65 -10.84 5.25
N ILE A 128 8.22 -10.27 4.12
CA ILE A 128 7.38 -10.98 3.15
C ILE A 128 8.22 -11.98 2.35
N GLY A 129 9.46 -11.61 2.01
CA GLY A 129 10.40 -12.49 1.33
C GLY A 129 10.68 -13.78 2.11
N SER A 130 10.88 -13.69 3.43
CA SER A 130 11.01 -14.86 4.30
C SER A 130 9.79 -15.80 4.21
N ARG A 131 8.57 -15.24 4.26
CA ARG A 131 7.34 -16.02 4.21
C ARG A 131 7.08 -16.66 2.85
N LEU A 132 7.39 -15.94 1.78
CA LEU A 132 7.35 -16.48 0.41
C LEU A 132 8.36 -17.61 0.24
N PHE A 133 9.56 -17.45 0.80
CA PHE A 133 10.58 -18.51 0.79
C PHE A 133 10.10 -19.76 1.54
N VAL A 134 9.49 -19.61 2.72
CA VAL A 134 8.95 -20.78 3.44
C VAL A 134 7.76 -21.41 2.70
N THR A 135 6.87 -20.62 2.11
CA THR A 135 5.67 -21.13 1.41
C THR A 135 6.02 -21.80 0.08
N TRP A 136 6.74 -21.09 -0.80
CA TRP A 136 7.07 -21.56 -2.15
C TRP A 136 8.40 -22.29 -2.23
N GLY A 137 9.39 -21.88 -1.44
CA GLY A 137 10.71 -22.51 -1.44
C GLY A 137 10.72 -23.82 -0.66
N ILE A 138 10.15 -23.83 0.55
CA ILE A 138 10.17 -25.01 1.43
C ILE A 138 8.93 -25.89 1.25
N LEU A 139 7.75 -25.37 1.60
CA LEU A 139 6.53 -26.19 1.66
C LEU A 139 6.10 -26.70 0.28
N TRP A 140 6.18 -25.87 -0.76
CA TRP A 140 5.86 -26.30 -2.12
C TRP A 140 6.90 -27.29 -2.69
N SER A 141 8.20 -27.06 -2.47
CA SER A 141 9.26 -27.91 -3.02
C SER A 141 9.43 -29.26 -2.30
N PHE A 142 9.17 -29.31 -0.99
CA PHE A 142 9.40 -30.49 -0.13
C PHE A 142 8.10 -30.97 0.50
N PRO A 143 7.33 -31.83 -0.19
CA PRO A 143 6.08 -32.36 0.34
C PRO A 143 6.24 -33.11 1.66
N GLU A 144 7.42 -33.66 1.92
CA GLU A 144 7.77 -34.39 3.15
C GLU A 144 7.73 -33.51 4.40
N THR A 145 7.92 -32.19 4.25
CA THR A 145 7.88 -31.23 5.37
C THR A 145 6.45 -30.85 5.78
N ARG A 146 5.45 -31.14 4.92
CA ARG A 146 4.06 -30.67 5.05
C ARG A 146 3.28 -31.35 6.17
N THR A 147 3.65 -32.57 6.54
CA THR A 147 2.95 -33.35 7.58
C THR A 147 3.41 -32.99 9.00
N HIS A 148 4.49 -32.21 9.12
CA HIS A 148 5.09 -31.89 10.39
C HIS A 148 4.21 -30.94 11.22
N ILE A 149 4.15 -31.14 12.54
CA ILE A 149 3.34 -30.31 13.45
C ILE A 149 3.66 -28.81 13.39
N LEU A 150 4.91 -28.48 13.04
CA LEU A 150 5.37 -27.11 12.85
C LEU A 150 4.63 -26.36 11.74
N VAL A 151 4.08 -27.07 10.75
CA VAL A 151 3.26 -26.45 9.69
C VAL A 151 1.95 -25.93 10.27
N SER A 152 1.35 -26.68 11.18
CA SER A 152 0.10 -26.27 11.84
C SER A 152 0.32 -25.03 12.71
N SER A 153 1.37 -25.02 13.53
CA SER A 153 1.70 -23.84 14.35
C SER A 153 2.10 -22.63 13.52
N LEU A 154 2.82 -22.85 12.41
CA LEU A 154 3.18 -21.80 11.45
C LEU A 154 1.94 -21.15 10.83
N VAL A 155 1.06 -21.96 10.22
CA VAL A 155 -0.12 -21.47 9.49
C VAL A 155 -1.08 -20.75 10.43
N ILE A 156 -1.30 -21.28 11.65
CA ILE A 156 -2.15 -20.64 12.66
C ILE A 156 -1.53 -19.31 13.11
N SER A 157 -0.23 -19.30 13.44
CA SER A 157 0.46 -18.09 13.88
C SER A 157 0.43 -17.01 12.81
N TRP A 158 0.77 -17.35 11.56
CA TRP A 158 0.66 -16.44 10.43
C TRP A 158 -0.76 -15.92 10.31
N SER A 159 -1.76 -16.80 10.18
CA SER A 159 -3.14 -16.36 9.96
C SER A 159 -3.63 -15.39 11.04
N ILE A 160 -3.34 -15.65 12.32
CA ILE A 160 -3.72 -14.73 13.41
C ILE A 160 -3.01 -13.38 13.27
N THR A 161 -1.70 -13.37 13.00
CA THR A 161 -0.96 -12.10 12.83
C THR A 161 -1.48 -11.27 11.65
N GLU A 162 -1.86 -11.95 10.57
CA GLU A 162 -2.36 -11.31 9.36
C GLU A 162 -3.77 -10.77 9.55
N ILE A 163 -4.69 -11.57 10.10
CA ILE A 163 -6.06 -11.15 10.44
C ILE A 163 -6.03 -9.87 11.27
N ILE A 164 -5.18 -9.80 12.28
CA ILE A 164 -5.06 -8.60 13.13
C ILE A 164 -4.47 -7.42 12.35
N ARG A 165 -3.48 -7.65 11.48
CA ARG A 165 -2.88 -6.60 10.65
C ARG A 165 -3.89 -6.00 9.69
N TYR A 166 -4.60 -6.84 8.95
CA TYR A 166 -5.59 -6.40 7.96
C TYR A 166 -6.82 -5.80 8.62
N SER A 167 -7.26 -6.32 9.77
CA SER A 167 -8.35 -5.70 10.55
C SER A 167 -7.97 -4.28 10.98
N PHE A 168 -6.71 -4.07 11.42
CA PHE A 168 -6.22 -2.73 11.75
C PHE A 168 -6.17 -1.81 10.53
N PHE A 169 -5.64 -2.27 9.39
CA PHE A 169 -5.57 -1.45 8.18
C PHE A 169 -6.96 -1.16 7.59
N GLY A 170 -7.83 -2.15 7.54
CA GLY A 170 -9.22 -2.00 7.08
C GLY A 170 -10.02 -1.03 7.95
N THR A 171 -9.90 -1.12 9.27
CA THR A 171 -10.56 -0.18 10.20
C THR A 171 -9.99 1.22 10.07
N LYS A 172 -8.67 1.36 9.93
CA LYS A 172 -8.02 2.66 9.74
C LYS A 172 -8.47 3.35 8.45
N GLU A 173 -8.62 2.59 7.37
CA GLU A 173 -9.04 3.13 6.08
C GLU A 173 -10.53 3.49 6.06
N LEU A 174 -11.36 2.69 6.76
CA LEU A 174 -12.81 2.89 6.81
C LEU A 174 -13.24 4.04 7.75
N PHE A 175 -12.58 4.17 8.91
CA PHE A 175 -12.96 5.14 9.95
C PHE A 175 -11.99 6.32 10.07
N GLY A 176 -10.91 6.37 9.28
CA GLY A 176 -9.89 7.43 9.33
C GLY A 176 -9.01 7.43 10.60
N SER A 177 -9.41 6.71 11.64
CA SER A 177 -8.68 6.52 12.90
C SER A 177 -8.82 5.07 13.35
N ALA A 178 -7.74 4.49 13.88
CA ALA A 178 -7.76 3.12 14.37
C ALA A 178 -8.13 3.11 15.87
N PRO A 179 -9.07 2.27 16.31
CA PRO A 179 -9.42 2.12 17.72
C PRO A 179 -8.20 1.69 18.57
N SER A 180 -8.04 2.29 19.75
CA SER A 180 -6.92 1.97 20.67
C SER A 180 -6.89 0.49 21.09
N SER A 181 -8.05 -0.18 21.12
CA SER A 181 -8.17 -1.61 21.39
C SER A 181 -7.53 -2.49 20.32
N LEU A 182 -7.72 -2.18 19.03
CA LEU A 182 -7.09 -2.88 17.90
C LEU A 182 -5.58 -2.65 17.85
N LEU A 183 -5.14 -1.43 18.20
CA LEU A 183 -3.72 -1.13 18.35
C LEU A 183 -3.10 -1.98 19.47
N TRP A 184 -3.75 -2.04 20.63
CA TRP A 184 -3.30 -2.87 21.75
C TRP A 184 -3.27 -4.36 21.38
N LEU A 185 -4.32 -4.85 20.72
CA LEU A 185 -4.40 -6.25 20.28
C LEU A 185 -3.26 -6.60 19.34
N ARG A 186 -2.96 -5.73 18.36
CA ARG A 186 -1.83 -5.90 17.42
C ARG A 186 -0.48 -5.99 18.13
N TYR A 187 -0.24 -5.11 19.11
CA TYR A 187 1.04 -5.10 19.81
C TYR A 187 1.16 -6.19 20.90
N SER A 188 0.04 -6.76 21.35
CA SER A 188 0.02 -7.82 22.36
C SER A 188 0.06 -9.21 21.74
N SER A 189 -0.68 -9.44 20.66
CA SER A 189 -0.65 -10.72 19.91
C SER A 189 0.73 -11.01 19.33
N PHE A 190 1.43 -9.95 18.91
CA PHE A 190 2.79 -10.03 18.40
C PHE A 190 3.77 -10.68 19.39
N LEU A 191 3.60 -10.48 20.70
CA LEU A 191 4.51 -11.05 21.71
C LEU A 191 4.49 -12.59 21.75
N VAL A 192 3.34 -13.19 21.47
CA VAL A 192 3.16 -14.65 21.49
C VAL A 192 3.37 -15.23 20.10
N MET A 193 2.75 -14.63 19.09
CA MET A 193 2.76 -15.18 17.74
C MET A 193 4.12 -15.03 17.06
N TYR A 194 4.92 -14.02 17.42
CA TYR A 194 6.24 -13.84 16.80
C TYR A 194 7.23 -14.96 17.20
N PRO A 195 7.45 -15.28 18.48
CA PRO A 195 8.25 -16.45 18.85
C PRO A 195 7.75 -17.75 18.23
N THR A 196 6.43 -17.99 18.23
CA THR A 196 5.84 -19.21 17.66
C THR A 196 5.99 -19.28 16.15
N GLY A 197 5.85 -18.14 15.44
CA GLY A 197 6.05 -18.06 13.99
C GLY A 197 7.51 -18.29 13.60
N ILE A 198 8.44 -17.52 14.18
CA ILE A 198 9.87 -17.63 13.87
C ILE A 198 10.41 -19.03 14.20
N SER A 199 10.06 -19.59 15.37
CA SER A 199 10.49 -20.95 15.72
C SER A 199 9.96 -22.00 14.76
N SER A 200 8.72 -21.85 14.29
CA SER A 200 8.14 -22.77 13.31
C SER A 200 8.79 -22.63 11.93
N GLU A 201 9.08 -21.41 11.47
CA GLU A 201 9.78 -21.16 10.20
C GLU A 201 11.21 -21.72 10.23
N VAL A 202 11.99 -21.39 11.26
CA VAL A 202 13.37 -21.86 11.43
C VAL A 202 13.40 -23.38 11.55
N GLY A 203 12.47 -23.97 12.32
CA GLY A 203 12.35 -25.42 12.45
C GLY A 203 11.98 -26.10 11.14
N LEU A 204 11.07 -25.54 10.35
CA LEU A 204 10.70 -26.05 9.03
C LEU A 204 11.86 -25.98 8.04
N ILE A 205 12.60 -24.86 8.01
CA ILE A 205 13.79 -24.72 7.16
C ILE A 205 14.87 -25.72 7.59
N TYR A 206 15.08 -25.92 8.90
CA TYR A 206 16.07 -26.87 9.42
C TYR A 206 15.74 -28.32 9.04
N ILE A 207 14.47 -28.72 9.15
CA ILE A 207 14.00 -30.03 8.71
C ILE A 207 14.15 -30.18 7.20
N ALA A 208 13.72 -29.16 6.43
CA ALA A 208 13.86 -29.16 4.98
C ALA A 208 15.31 -29.26 4.54
N LEU A 209 16.26 -28.71 5.30
CA LEU A 209 17.69 -28.79 5.00
C LEU A 209 18.22 -30.23 4.92
N GLN A 210 17.70 -31.12 5.78
CA GLN A 210 18.02 -32.55 5.74
C GLN A 210 17.52 -33.19 4.43
N PHE A 211 16.33 -32.83 3.98
CA PHE A 211 15.72 -33.31 2.73
C PHE A 211 16.36 -32.69 1.48
N ILE A 212 16.77 -31.42 1.53
CA ILE A 212 17.52 -30.73 0.46
C ILE A 212 18.85 -31.45 0.22
N LYS A 213 19.58 -31.74 1.31
CA LYS A 213 20.87 -32.45 1.24
C LYS A 213 20.72 -33.87 0.69
N ALA A 214 19.61 -34.55 1.02
CA ALA A 214 19.34 -35.90 0.55
C ALA A 214 18.85 -35.96 -0.91
N SER A 215 18.15 -34.92 -1.37
CA SER A 215 17.47 -34.94 -2.68
C SER A 215 18.26 -34.31 -3.82
N GLU A 216 19.29 -33.49 -3.53
CA GLU A 216 20.04 -32.64 -4.50
C GLU A 216 19.14 -31.80 -5.46
N LYS A 217 17.84 -31.66 -5.16
CA LYS A 217 16.88 -30.91 -5.98
C LYS A 217 17.26 -29.43 -5.99
N TYR A 218 17.36 -28.86 -7.19
CA TYR A 218 17.81 -27.49 -7.48
C TYR A 218 19.32 -27.21 -7.30
N CYS A 219 20.16 -28.24 -7.18
CA CYS A 219 21.61 -28.08 -7.28
C CYS A 219 22.02 -28.03 -8.77
N ILE A 220 22.34 -26.83 -9.26
CA ILE A 220 22.98 -26.68 -10.59
C ILE A 220 24.46 -27.00 -10.40
N ARG A 221 24.82 -28.28 -10.50
CA ARG A 221 26.22 -28.70 -10.54
C ARG A 221 26.82 -28.33 -11.89
N MET A 222 27.98 -27.69 -11.83
CA MET A 222 28.76 -27.23 -12.97
C MET A 222 29.60 -28.36 -13.59
N PRO A 223 29.95 -28.23 -14.90
CA PRO A 223 30.56 -27.05 -15.50
C PRO A 223 29.62 -26.28 -16.44
N ASN A 224 29.32 -25.02 -16.12
CA ASN A 224 28.71 -24.06 -17.04
C ASN A 224 29.59 -22.78 -17.10
N LYS A 225 29.53 -22.07 -18.22
CA LYS A 225 30.48 -21.03 -18.70
C LYS A 225 30.68 -19.81 -17.78
N TRP A 226 29.97 -19.73 -16.66
CA TRP A 226 29.87 -18.56 -15.76
C TRP A 226 30.33 -18.79 -14.30
N ASN A 227 30.94 -19.94 -13.97
CA ASN A 227 31.54 -20.26 -12.66
C ASN A 227 30.66 -20.02 -11.40
N TYR A 228 29.33 -20.11 -11.53
CA TYR A 228 28.37 -19.95 -10.43
C TYR A 228 27.65 -21.26 -10.06
N SER A 229 28.09 -21.96 -9.01
CA SER A 229 27.38 -23.12 -8.47
C SER A 229 26.25 -22.63 -7.56
N PHE A 230 25.00 -22.67 -8.04
CA PHE A 230 23.85 -22.38 -7.19
C PHE A 230 23.42 -23.66 -6.48
N ASP A 231 23.70 -23.71 -5.18
CA ASP A 231 23.30 -24.80 -4.31
C ASP A 231 22.23 -24.28 -3.36
N TYR A 232 21.03 -24.85 -3.50
CA TYR A 232 19.86 -24.50 -2.71
C TYR A 232 20.10 -24.71 -1.20
N PHE A 233 21.02 -25.62 -0.84
CA PHE A 233 21.46 -25.87 0.53
C PHE A 233 22.18 -24.65 1.12
N TYR A 234 23.19 -24.12 0.44
CA TYR A 234 23.95 -22.95 0.91
C TYR A 234 23.10 -21.68 0.92
N ALA A 235 22.19 -21.52 -0.05
CA ALA A 235 21.21 -20.42 -0.05
C ALA A 235 20.28 -20.48 1.17
N SER A 236 19.77 -21.67 1.51
CA SER A 236 18.91 -21.88 2.67
C SER A 236 19.64 -21.64 3.99
N ILE A 237 20.91 -22.04 4.09
CA ILE A 237 21.77 -21.75 5.26
C ILE A 237 22.04 -20.25 5.38
N LEU A 238 22.33 -19.56 4.27
CA LEU A 238 22.53 -18.11 4.28
C LEU A 238 21.28 -17.38 4.75
N VAL A 239 20.10 -17.79 4.27
CA VAL A 239 18.81 -17.28 4.75
C VAL A 239 18.69 -17.51 6.25
N LEU A 240 18.96 -18.71 6.75
CA LEU A 240 18.92 -19.00 8.19
C LEU A 240 19.89 -18.12 8.99
N LEU A 241 21.13 -17.94 8.49
CA LEU A 241 22.17 -17.14 9.14
C LEU A 241 21.85 -15.65 9.18
N VAL A 242 21.11 -15.13 8.20
CA VAL A 242 20.63 -13.74 8.22
C VAL A 242 19.35 -13.63 9.05
N TYR A 243 18.48 -14.64 8.99
CA TYR A 243 17.16 -14.62 9.61
C TYR A 243 17.20 -14.81 11.13
N VAL A 244 18.03 -15.73 11.62
CA VAL A 244 18.20 -16.00 13.05
C VAL A 244 18.65 -14.75 13.83
N PRO A 245 19.70 -13.99 13.43
CA PRO A 245 20.06 -12.74 14.11
C PRO A 245 19.15 -11.56 13.74
N GLY A 246 18.55 -11.54 12.55
CA GLY A 246 17.59 -10.51 12.15
C GLY A 246 16.29 -10.53 12.96
N SER A 247 15.83 -11.73 13.35
CA SER A 247 14.56 -11.91 14.07
C SER A 247 14.51 -11.27 15.47
N PRO A 248 15.50 -11.42 16.38
CA PRO A 248 15.49 -10.73 17.67
C PRO A 248 15.72 -9.22 17.53
N HIS A 249 16.46 -8.78 16.51
CA HIS A 249 16.65 -7.35 16.22
C HIS A 249 15.31 -6.68 15.86
N MET A 250 14.55 -7.27 14.92
CA MET A 250 13.21 -6.81 14.55
C MET A 250 12.22 -6.88 15.72
N TYR A 251 12.29 -7.93 16.55
CA TYR A 251 11.47 -8.06 17.75
C TYR A 251 11.70 -6.90 18.73
N THR A 252 12.96 -6.59 19.01
CA THR A 252 13.34 -5.50 19.91
C THR A 252 12.91 -4.15 19.35
N TYR A 253 13.02 -3.95 18.04
CA TYR A 253 12.52 -2.76 17.36
C TYR A 253 10.99 -2.60 17.54
N MET A 254 10.22 -3.68 17.37
CA MET A 254 8.76 -3.66 17.57
C MET A 254 8.36 -3.45 19.02
N LEU A 255 9.14 -3.94 19.99
CA LEU A 255 8.96 -3.60 21.40
C LEU A 255 9.15 -2.10 21.66
N GLY A 256 10.13 -1.49 21.01
CA GLY A 256 10.34 -0.04 21.03
C GLY A 256 9.15 0.72 20.44
N GLN A 257 8.62 0.26 19.29
CA GLN A 257 7.43 0.85 18.69
C GLN A 257 6.19 0.69 19.57
N ARG A 258 6.00 -0.46 20.23
CA ARG A 258 4.93 -0.69 21.19
C ARG A 258 4.97 0.33 22.32
N LYS A 259 6.14 0.53 22.94
CA LYS A 259 6.29 1.52 24.03
C LYS A 259 5.87 2.92 23.56
N LYS A 260 6.30 3.33 22.36
CA LYS A 260 5.94 4.65 21.79
C LYS A 260 4.45 4.76 21.46
N ALA A 261 3.85 3.72 20.87
CA ALA A 261 2.45 3.73 20.47
C ALA A 261 1.50 3.70 21.67
N LEU A 262 1.80 2.88 22.69
CA LEU A 262 1.00 2.82 23.91
C LEU A 262 1.20 4.04 24.82
N ALA A 263 2.38 4.65 24.82
CA ALA A 263 2.61 5.92 25.54
C ALA A 263 1.82 7.09 24.94
N LYS A 264 1.50 7.07 23.64
CA LYS A 264 0.70 8.10 22.97
C LYS A 264 -0.81 7.90 23.10
N SER A 265 -1.24 6.70 23.53
CA SER A 265 -2.65 6.33 23.75
C SER A 265 -3.09 6.51 25.20
N LYS A 266 -2.17 6.83 26.11
CA LYS A 266 -2.44 7.25 27.48
C LYS A 266 -2.47 8.78 27.53
#